data_AF-A0A7C9D1I3-F1
#
_entry.id   AF-A0A7C9D1I3-F1
#
_cell.length_a   1.000
_cell.length_b   1.000
_cell.length_c   1.000
_cell.angle_alpha   90.00
_cell.angle_beta   90.00
_cell.angle_gamma   90.00
#
_symmetry.space_group_name_H-M   'P 1'
#
loop_
_entity.id
_entity.type
_entity.pdbx_description
1 polymer ?
#
loop_
_entity_poly.entity_id
_entity_poly.type
_entity_poly.pdbx_seq_one_letter_code
_entity_poly.pdbx_strand_id
1 'polypeptide(L)'
;SLSREREREMEDIDDLPKNPANYMALTPLWFLDRAATVHPTRTSIVHGGLRYTWRQTYDRCRAFASALNRRNIGPGKTVSIIAPNVPAIYEAHFAVPMSG
;
A
#
# COMPACT_ATOMS: atom_id res chain seq x y z
N SER A 1 16.99 -38.95 26.39
CA SER A 1 17.83 -37.76 26.63
C SER A 1 17.82 -36.80 25.43
N LEU A 2 17.87 -37.29 24.19
CA LEU A 2 17.79 -36.47 22.97
C LEU A 2 16.39 -35.91 22.62
N SER A 3 15.33 -36.33 23.32
CA SER A 3 13.95 -35.89 23.08
C SER A 3 13.63 -34.51 23.67
N ARG A 4 14.36 -34.08 24.72
CA ARG A 4 14.18 -32.76 25.38
C ARG A 4 15.03 -31.65 24.76
N GLU A 5 15.98 -31.99 23.88
CA GLU A 5 16.81 -31.00 23.17
C GLU A 5 16.10 -30.50 21.91
N ARG A 6 15.30 -31.34 21.24
CA ARG A 6 14.49 -30.92 20.08
C ARG A 6 13.25 -30.09 20.41
N GLU A 7 12.77 -30.14 21.66
CA GLU A 7 11.66 -29.28 22.12
C GLU A 7 12.11 -27.82 22.35
N ARG A 8 13.42 -27.56 22.41
CA ARG A 8 13.99 -26.22 22.61
C ARG A 8 14.27 -25.45 21.31
N GLU A 9 14.14 -26.10 20.15
CA GLU A 9 14.35 -25.47 18.83
C GLU A 9 13.05 -24.97 18.18
N MET A 10 11.91 -25.20 18.82
CA MET A 10 10.61 -24.69 18.39
C MET A 10 10.09 -23.68 19.43
N GLU A 11 10.96 -22.75 19.81
CA GLU A 11 10.50 -21.51 20.43
C GLU A 11 9.64 -20.82 19.37
N ASP A 12 8.33 -20.76 19.63
CA ASP A 12 7.32 -20.29 18.69
C ASP A 12 7.76 -18.97 18.07
N ILE A 13 7.87 -18.92 16.74
CA ILE A 13 8.18 -17.69 15.97
C ILE A 13 7.22 -16.54 16.36
N ASP A 14 6.07 -16.88 16.92
CA ASP A 14 5.02 -15.99 17.41
C ASP A 14 5.32 -15.28 18.74
N ASP A 15 6.34 -15.68 19.51
CA ASP A 15 6.74 -15.03 20.77
C ASP A 15 7.78 -13.90 20.60
N LEU A 16 8.17 -13.58 19.36
CA LEU A 16 9.04 -12.45 19.10
C LEU A 16 8.30 -11.13 19.36
N PRO A 17 8.82 -10.23 20.22
CA PRO A 17 8.20 -8.93 20.43
C PRO A 17 8.12 -8.16 19.12
N LYS A 18 6.96 -7.54 18.87
CA LYS A 18 6.70 -6.74 17.69
C LYS A 18 7.69 -5.59 17.62
N ASN A 19 8.53 -5.61 16.60
CA ASN A 19 9.55 -4.64 16.25
C ASN A 19 9.33 -4.21 14.79
N PRO A 20 9.97 -3.13 14.31
CA PRO A 20 9.82 -2.68 12.93
C PRO A 20 10.21 -3.71 11.85
N ALA A 21 10.98 -4.75 12.21
CA ALA A 21 11.40 -5.79 11.29
C ALA A 21 10.38 -6.94 11.15
N ASN A 22 9.58 -7.22 12.18
CA ASN A 22 8.58 -8.31 12.18
C ASN A 22 7.12 -7.83 12.25
N TYR A 23 6.86 -6.54 12.45
CA TYR A 23 5.52 -5.99 12.56
C TYR A 23 5.35 -4.67 11.81
N MET A 24 4.38 -4.66 10.89
CA MET A 24 3.94 -3.46 10.20
C MET A 24 2.47 -3.61 9.83
N ALA A 25 1.67 -2.58 10.12
CA ALA A 25 0.26 -2.59 9.77
C ALA A 25 0.11 -2.66 8.24
N LEU A 26 -0.64 -3.65 7.75
CA LEU A 26 -0.90 -3.83 6.33
C LEU A 26 -1.88 -2.75 5.86
N THR A 27 -1.34 -1.59 5.46
CA THR A 27 -2.14 -0.51 4.89
C THR A 27 -2.12 -0.57 3.36
N PRO A 28 -3.19 -0.14 2.68
CA PRO A 28 -3.18 0.01 1.22
C PRO A 28 -2.02 0.88 0.72
N LEU A 29 -1.62 1.86 1.52
CA LEU A 29 -0.49 2.75 1.22
C LEU A 29 0.83 2.01 1.25
N TRP A 30 1.05 1.17 2.27
CA TRP A 30 2.23 0.35 2.35
C TRP A 30 2.33 -0.62 1.16
N PHE A 31 1.22 -1.26 0.81
CA PHE A 31 1.17 -2.15 -0.34
C PHE A 31 1.58 -1.43 -1.64
N LEU A 32 1.03 -0.24 -1.89
CA LEU A 32 1.33 0.52 -3.10
C LEU A 32 2.81 0.96 -3.15
N ASP A 33 3.37 1.43 -2.04
CA ASP A 33 4.79 1.81 -1.94
C ASP A 33 5.73 0.60 -2.16
N ARG A 34 5.41 -0.54 -1.52
CA ARG A 34 6.13 -1.80 -1.67
C ARG A 34 6.08 -2.29 -3.12
N ALA A 35 4.91 -2.28 -3.76
CA ALA A 35 4.74 -2.73 -5.14
C ALA A 35 5.51 -1.85 -6.14
N ALA A 36 5.49 -0.52 -5.95
CA ALA A 36 6.23 0.43 -6.78
C ALA A 36 7.75 0.32 -6.61
N THR A 37 8.21 -0.08 -5.43
CA THR A 37 9.64 -0.26 -5.12
C THR A 37 10.18 -1.60 -5.63
N VAL A 38 9.47 -2.71 -5.37
CA VAL A 38 9.94 -4.06 -5.69
C VAL A 38 9.68 -4.42 -7.16
N HIS A 39 8.59 -3.94 -7.75
CA HIS A 39 8.18 -4.27 -9.11
C HIS A 39 7.84 -3.02 -9.96
N PRO A 40 8.75 -2.05 -10.08
CA PRO A 40 8.46 -0.74 -10.66
C PRO A 40 7.95 -0.79 -12.11
N THR A 41 8.45 -1.73 -12.92
CA THR A 41 8.13 -1.86 -14.35
C THR A 41 6.99 -2.84 -14.63
N ARG A 42 6.52 -3.57 -13.62
CA ARG A 42 5.44 -4.55 -13.79
C ARG A 42 4.10 -3.82 -13.92
N THR A 43 3.26 -4.31 -14.82
CA THR A 43 1.91 -3.77 -15.05
C THR A 43 1.07 -3.87 -13.77
N SER A 44 0.50 -2.74 -13.35
CA SER A 44 -0.39 -2.59 -12.20
C SER A 44 -1.86 -2.49 -12.63
N ILE A 45 -2.14 -1.75 -13.70
CA ILE A 45 -3.50 -1.46 -14.18
C ILE A 45 -3.57 -1.73 -15.68
N VAL A 46 -4.64 -2.41 -16.10
CA VAL A 46 -5.03 -2.58 -17.50
C VAL A 46 -6.47 -2.10 -17.64
N HIS A 47 -6.69 -1.10 -18.49
CA HIS A 47 -8.03 -0.55 -18.75
C HIS A 47 -8.18 -0.24 -20.25
N GLY A 48 -8.84 -1.14 -20.99
CA GLY A 48 -8.85 -1.08 -22.45
C GLY A 48 -7.44 -1.15 -23.03
N GLY A 49 -7.06 -0.18 -23.87
CA GLY A 49 -5.71 -0.06 -24.41
C GLY A 49 -4.69 0.57 -23.45
N LEU A 50 -5.13 1.13 -22.32
CA LEU A 50 -4.28 1.80 -21.36
C LEU A 50 -3.64 0.78 -20.42
N ARG A 51 -2.32 0.92 -20.22
CA ARG A 51 -1.54 0.12 -19.28
C ARG A 51 -0.68 1.04 -18.43
N TYR A 52 -0.70 0.82 -17.12
CA TYR A 52 0.21 1.48 -16.20
C TYR A 52 1.09 0.46 -15.49
N THR A 53 2.29 0.90 -15.16
CA THR A 53 3.22 0.18 -14.28
C THR A 53 3.00 0.60 -12.82
N TRP A 54 3.47 -0.21 -11.87
CA TRP A 54 3.39 0.14 -10.45
C TRP A 54 4.06 1.48 -10.12
N ARG A 55 5.18 1.82 -10.76
CA ARG A 55 5.81 3.14 -10.60
C ARG A 55 4.89 4.26 -11.06
N GLN A 56 4.30 4.13 -12.25
CA GLN A 56 3.37 5.14 -12.77
C GLN A 56 2.13 5.29 -11.89
N THR A 57 1.57 4.18 -11.39
CA THR A 57 0.43 4.23 -10.47
C THR A 57 0.79 4.98 -9.19
N TYR A 58 1.95 4.72 -8.61
CA TYR A 58 2.42 5.42 -7.42
C TYR A 58 2.58 6.93 -7.66
N ASP A 59 3.27 7.31 -8.75
CA ASP A 59 3.49 8.71 -9.09
C ASP A 59 2.17 9.46 -9.31
N ARG A 60 1.21 8.80 -9.97
CA ARG A 60 -0.14 9.35 -10.19
C ARG A 60 -0.92 9.51 -8.90
N CYS A 61 -0.89 8.52 -8.00
CA CYS A 61 -1.53 8.63 -6.68
C CYS A 61 -0.92 9.75 -5.85
N ARG A 62 0.41 9.90 -5.88
CA ARG A 62 1.13 10.98 -5.17
C ARG A 62 0.78 12.36 -5.74
N ALA A 63 0.71 12.49 -7.06
CA ALA A 63 0.30 13.74 -7.70
C ALA A 63 -1.15 14.12 -7.36
N PHE A 64 -2.04 13.14 -7.31
CA PHE A 64 -3.43 13.33 -6.89
C PHE A 64 -3.50 13.74 -5.41
N ALA A 65 -2.84 13.01 -4.50
CA ALA A 65 -2.77 13.35 -3.08
C ALA A 65 -2.24 14.78 -2.87
N SER A 66 -1.19 15.16 -3.61
CA SER A 66 -0.64 16.52 -3.59
C SER A 66 -1.67 17.56 -4.04
N ALA A 67 -2.47 17.27 -5.06
CA ALA A 67 -3.54 18.16 -5.51
C ALA A 67 -4.69 18.29 -4.49
N LEU A 68 -4.98 17.25 -3.72
CA LEU A 68 -5.94 17.30 -2.60
C LEU A 68 -5.39 18.14 -1.46
N ASN A 69 -4.14 17.92 -1.07
CA ASN A 69 -3.49 18.68 0.00
C ASN A 69 -3.43 20.19 -0.33
N ARG A 70 -3.14 20.56 -1.59
CA ARG A 70 -3.21 21.96 -2.06
C ARG A 70 -4.60 22.59 -1.97
N ARG A 71 -5.66 21.78 -1.84
CA ARG A 71 -7.04 22.22 -1.62
C ARG A 71 -7.46 22.12 -0.15
N ASN A 72 -6.52 21.95 0.78
CA ASN A 72 -6.75 21.78 2.21
C ASN A 72 -7.63 20.56 2.55
N ILE A 73 -7.54 19.50 1.73
CA ILE A 73 -8.14 18.20 2.01
C ILE A 73 -7.05 17.32 2.63
N GLY A 74 -7.33 16.80 3.82
CA GLY A 74 -6.42 16.00 4.63
C GLY A 74 -7.15 15.38 5.84
N PRO A 75 -6.45 15.14 6.97
CA PRO A 75 -7.01 14.40 8.10
C PRO A 75 -8.35 14.95 8.58
N GLY A 76 -9.31 14.06 8.82
CA GLY A 76 -10.64 14.43 9.32
C GLY A 76 -11.57 15.05 8.28
N LYS A 77 -11.18 15.11 7.00
CA LYS A 77 -12.05 15.51 5.89
C LYS A 77 -12.61 14.28 5.18
N THR A 78 -13.92 14.26 4.96
CA THR A 78 -14.59 13.20 4.20
C THR A 78 -14.55 13.52 2.70
N VAL A 79 -14.14 12.54 1.89
CA VAL A 79 -14.13 12.63 0.43
C VAL A 79 -15.15 11.64 -0.14
N SER A 80 -16.12 12.14 -0.91
CA SER A 80 -17.05 11.32 -1.69
C SER A 80 -16.64 11.32 -3.15
N ILE A 81 -16.72 10.17 -3.82
CA ILE A 81 -16.32 10.02 -5.22
C ILE A 81 -17.44 9.34 -5.98
N ILE A 82 -17.83 9.93 -7.12
CA ILE A 82 -18.77 9.35 -8.08
C ILE A 82 -18.03 9.25 -9.41
N ALA A 83 -17.71 8.03 -9.82
CA ALA A 83 -16.97 7.77 -11.05
C ALA A 83 -17.31 6.38 -11.61
N PRO A 84 -17.19 6.17 -12.94
CA PRO A 84 -17.23 4.84 -13.53
C PRO A 84 -16.03 3.99 -13.10
N ASN A 85 -16.01 2.71 -13.46
CA ASN A 85 -14.88 1.82 -13.18
C ASN A 85 -13.67 2.13 -14.09
N VAL A 86 -12.99 3.23 -13.81
CA VAL A 86 -11.82 3.75 -14.53
C VAL A 86 -10.58 3.79 -13.62
N PRO A 87 -9.35 3.84 -14.16
CA PRO A 87 -8.13 3.88 -13.35
C PRO A 87 -8.11 5.00 -12.30
N ALA A 88 -8.76 6.13 -12.57
CA ALA A 88 -8.83 7.24 -11.62
C ALA A 88 -9.59 6.88 -10.33
N ILE A 89 -10.65 6.05 -10.37
CA ILE A 89 -11.32 5.61 -9.13
C ILE A 89 -10.41 4.67 -8.34
N TYR A 90 -9.69 3.79 -9.03
CA TYR A 90 -8.69 2.91 -8.39
C TYR A 90 -7.58 3.73 -7.71
N GLU A 91 -7.00 4.72 -8.41
CA GLU A 91 -5.98 5.61 -7.87
C GLU A 91 -6.49 6.40 -6.65
N ALA A 92 -7.76 6.81 -6.66
CA ALA A 92 -8.36 7.55 -5.56
C ALA A 92 -8.38 6.77 -4.23
N HIS A 93 -8.50 5.44 -4.27
CA HIS A 93 -8.46 4.59 -3.07
C HIS A 93 -7.12 4.71 -2.32
N PHE A 94 -6.04 5.06 -3.02
CA PHE A 94 -4.73 5.31 -2.42
C PHE A 94 -4.48 6.80 -2.22
N ALA A 95 -4.81 7.63 -3.22
CA ALA A 95 -4.50 9.06 -3.19
C ALA A 95 -5.22 9.82 -2.07
N VAL A 96 -6.46 9.43 -1.72
CA VAL A 96 -7.20 10.08 -0.63
C VAL A 96 -6.52 9.81 0.73
N PRO A 97 -6.26 8.55 1.14
CA PRO A 97 -5.47 8.30 2.36
C PRO A 97 -4.04 8.86 2.32
N MET A 98 -3.42 8.98 1.14
CA MET A 98 -2.09 9.62 1.00
C MET A 98 -2.10 11.13 1.27
N SER A 99 -3.27 11.79 1.25
CA SER A 99 -3.35 13.24 1.43
C SER A 99 -3.16 13.69 2.90
N GLY A 100 -3.20 12.76 3.85
CA GLY A 100 -2.88 12.98 5.26
C GLY A 100 -3.83 12.24 6.19
#